data_AF-A0A8C0RCA0-F1
#
_entry.id   AF-A0A8C0RCA0-F1
#
_cell.length_a   1.000
_cell.length_b   1.000
_cell.length_c   1.000
_cell.angle_alpha   90.00
_cell.angle_beta   90.00
_cell.angle_gamma   90.00
#
_symmetry.space_group_name_H-M   'P 1'
#
loop_
_entity.id
_entity.type
_entity.pdbx_description
1 polymer ?
#
loop_
_entity_poly.entity_id
_entity_poly.type
_entity_poly.pdbx_seq_one_letter_code
_entity_poly.pdbx_strand_id
1 'polypeptide(L)'
;MAAPEDERPAGSGEGERLDFLRDRHVRFFQRCLQVLPERYSSLETSRLTIAFFALSGLDMLDSLDVVNKDDIIEWIYSLQVLPTEDRSNLNRCGFRGSSYLGIPFNPSKNPGTAHPYDSGHIAMTYTGLSCLVILGDDLSRVNKEACLAGLRALQLEDGSFCAVPEGSENDMRFVYCASCICYMLNNWSGMDMKKAINYIRRSMSYDNGLAQGAGLESHGGSTFCGIASLCLMDKLEEVFSEKELNRIKRWCIMRQQNGYHGRPNKPVDTCYSFWVGATLKVTIKNIERELICPACKELFTHPLILPCQHSICHKCVKELLLTLDDSFIDVGSDNSNQSSPRLRLLSPSMDKIDRLSRPGWKRGSLTPRTTTFPCPGCEHDVDLGERGINGLFRNFTLETIVERYRQAARAATAIMCDLCKPPPQESTKSCMDCSASYCNECFKIYHPWGTVKAQHEYVGPTTNFRPKILMCPEHETERINMYCELCRRPVCHLCKLGGNHSNHRVTTMSSAYKTLKVGLYVWRTTF
;
A
#
# COMPACT_ATOMS: atom_id res chain seq x y z
N MET A 1 6.24 -37.72 52.21
CA MET A 1 5.58 -38.88 51.57
C MET A 1 4.37 -38.37 50.83
N ALA A 2 4.37 -38.59 49.52
CA ALA A 2 3.33 -38.19 48.59
C ALA A 2 2.09 -39.10 48.69
N ALA A 3 0.92 -38.56 48.32
CA ALA A 3 -0.27 -39.26 47.86
C ALA A 3 -1.18 -38.22 47.15
N PRO A 4 -2.02 -38.60 46.17
CA PRO A 4 -1.69 -38.53 44.76
C PRO A 4 -2.52 -37.49 43.99
N GLU A 5 -1.99 -37.06 42.84
CA GLU A 5 -2.77 -36.49 41.74
C GLU A 5 -3.63 -37.59 41.13
N ASP A 6 -4.97 -37.48 41.20
CA ASP A 6 -5.82 -37.81 40.05
C ASP A 6 -7.24 -37.22 40.18
N GLU A 7 -7.85 -37.02 39.01
CA GLU A 7 -9.25 -36.65 38.75
C GLU A 7 -9.63 -35.16 38.86
N ARG A 8 -9.05 -34.34 37.97
CA ARG A 8 -9.83 -33.27 37.33
C ARG A 8 -10.29 -33.76 35.96
N PRO A 9 -11.61 -33.72 35.65
CA PRO A 9 -12.09 -34.15 34.35
C PRO A 9 -11.44 -33.28 33.28
N ALA A 10 -10.90 -33.92 32.25
CA ALA A 10 -10.43 -33.28 31.05
C ALA A 10 -11.58 -32.45 30.46
N GLY A 11 -11.61 -31.16 30.80
CA GLY A 11 -12.43 -30.19 30.11
C GLY A 11 -12.02 -30.24 28.64
N SER A 12 -12.97 -30.63 27.79
CA SER A 12 -12.87 -30.58 26.34
C SER A 12 -12.33 -29.21 25.92
N GLY A 13 -11.02 -29.16 25.64
CA GLY A 13 -10.31 -27.98 25.16
C GLY A 13 -10.64 -27.68 23.71
N GLU A 14 -11.92 -27.59 23.36
CA GLU A 14 -12.33 -26.88 22.15
C GLU A 14 -12.24 -25.39 22.48
N GLY A 15 -11.05 -24.81 22.31
CA GLY A 15 -10.90 -23.36 22.32
C GLY A 15 -11.85 -22.77 21.29
N GLU A 16 -12.80 -21.94 21.74
CA GLU A 16 -13.77 -21.27 20.89
C GLU A 16 -13.02 -20.59 19.73
N ARG A 17 -13.24 -21.06 18.50
CA ARG A 17 -12.64 -20.45 17.32
C ARG A 17 -13.33 -19.10 17.11
N LEU A 18 -12.67 -18.03 17.55
CA LEU A 18 -13.14 -16.67 17.36
C LEU A 18 -12.86 -16.23 15.93
N ASP A 19 -13.91 -16.14 15.12
CA ASP A 19 -13.86 -15.63 13.74
C ASP A 19 -14.26 -14.14 13.67
N PHE A 20 -13.94 -13.47 12.56
CA PHE A 20 -14.32 -12.07 12.33
C PHE A 20 -15.81 -11.96 12.00
N LEU A 21 -16.61 -11.44 12.94
CA LEU A 21 -18.07 -11.37 12.86
C LEU A 21 -18.55 -10.17 12.02
N ARG A 22 -18.22 -10.16 10.72
CA ARG A 22 -18.50 -9.05 9.76
C ARG A 22 -19.90 -8.45 9.92
N ASP A 23 -20.95 -9.26 9.86
CA ASP A 23 -22.34 -8.75 9.87
C ASP A 23 -22.76 -8.13 11.22
N ARG A 24 -22.07 -8.48 12.32
CA ARG A 24 -22.26 -7.80 13.60
C ARG A 24 -21.62 -6.42 13.59
N HIS A 25 -20.47 -6.26 12.93
CA HIS A 25 -19.81 -4.97 12.75
C HIS A 25 -20.60 -4.04 11.82
N VAL A 26 -21.15 -4.56 10.72
CA VAL A 26 -22.06 -3.79 9.84
C VAL A 26 -23.24 -3.22 10.66
N ARG A 27 -23.93 -4.07 11.42
CA ARG A 27 -25.04 -3.63 12.30
C ARG A 27 -24.60 -2.67 13.39
N PHE A 28 -23.38 -2.82 13.92
CA PHE A 28 -22.82 -1.87 14.89
C PHE A 28 -22.67 -0.47 14.26
N PHE A 29 -22.09 -0.37 13.07
CA PHE A 29 -21.94 0.90 12.37
C PHE A 29 -23.27 1.52 11.95
N GLN A 30 -24.24 0.72 11.50
CA GLN A 30 -25.60 1.21 11.24
C GLN A 30 -26.21 1.86 12.49
N ARG A 31 -26.08 1.24 13.66
CA ARG A 31 -26.58 1.81 14.92
C ARG A 31 -25.88 3.12 15.30
N CYS A 32 -24.59 3.25 15.00
CA CYS A 32 -23.85 4.49 15.26
C CYS A 32 -24.33 5.69 14.43
N LEU A 33 -24.88 5.45 13.23
CA LEU A 33 -25.44 6.49 12.36
C LEU A 33 -26.90 6.86 12.67
N GLN A 34 -27.55 6.09 13.55
CA GLN A 34 -28.94 6.31 13.93
C GLN A 34 -29.03 7.23 15.15
N VAL A 35 -29.16 6.65 16.34
CA VAL A 35 -29.35 7.36 17.60
C VAL A 35 -28.36 6.84 18.62
N LEU A 36 -27.70 7.76 19.30
CA LEU A 36 -26.78 7.47 20.39
C LEU A 36 -27.44 7.76 21.74
N PRO A 37 -27.27 6.89 22.75
CA PRO A 37 -27.70 7.19 24.12
C PRO A 37 -27.03 8.46 24.67
N GLU A 38 -27.70 9.14 25.62
CA GLU A 38 -27.23 10.40 26.24
C GLU A 38 -25.81 10.32 26.81
N ARG A 39 -25.37 9.14 27.26
CA ARG A 39 -23.99 8.93 27.75
C ARG A 39 -22.89 9.34 26.74
N TYR A 40 -23.24 9.50 25.47
CA TYR A 40 -22.36 9.96 24.40
C TYR A 40 -22.46 11.47 24.13
N SER A 41 -23.11 12.25 24.99
CA SER A 41 -23.26 13.71 24.85
C SER A 41 -21.93 14.46 24.78
N SER A 42 -20.87 13.93 25.38
CA SER A 42 -19.51 14.47 25.25
C SER A 42 -18.96 14.42 23.82
N LEU A 43 -19.58 13.65 22.93
CA LEU A 43 -19.22 13.56 21.51
C LEU A 43 -20.03 14.53 20.64
N GLU A 44 -20.92 15.35 21.19
CA GLU A 44 -21.81 16.23 20.41
C GLU A 44 -21.04 17.10 19.40
N THR A 45 -19.98 17.77 19.85
CA THR A 45 -19.14 18.64 18.98
C THR A 45 -18.22 17.87 18.03
N SER A 46 -18.29 16.54 18.02
CA SER A 46 -17.47 15.66 17.16
C SER A 46 -18.29 14.55 16.49
N ARG A 47 -19.61 14.72 16.37
CA ARG A 47 -20.52 13.74 15.74
C ARG A 47 -20.13 13.44 14.29
N LEU A 48 -19.59 14.40 13.55
CA LEU A 48 -19.08 14.18 12.20
C LEU A 48 -17.93 13.17 12.13
N THR A 49 -17.05 13.13 13.14
CA THR A 49 -16.02 12.09 13.26
C THR A 49 -16.62 10.72 13.58
N ILE A 50 -17.69 10.66 14.37
CA ILE A 50 -18.41 9.41 14.64
C ILE A 50 -19.07 8.88 13.36
N ALA A 51 -19.66 9.78 12.57
CA ALA A 51 -20.19 9.45 11.25
C ALA A 51 -19.07 8.95 10.32
N PHE A 52 -17.91 9.59 10.32
CA PHE A 52 -16.74 9.12 9.58
C PHE A 52 -16.33 7.69 9.97
N PHE A 53 -16.22 7.38 11.27
CA PHE A 53 -15.88 6.03 11.70
C PHE A 53 -16.90 4.99 11.24
N ALA A 54 -18.19 5.32 11.27
CA ALA A 54 -19.23 4.40 10.83
C ALA A 54 -19.28 4.25 9.31
N LEU A 55 -19.21 5.35 8.55
CA LEU A 55 -19.24 5.34 7.09
C LEU A 55 -18.00 4.69 6.51
N SER A 56 -16.81 5.10 6.96
CA SER A 56 -15.55 4.46 6.55
C SER A 56 -15.50 3.00 7.01
N GLY A 57 -16.04 2.68 8.19
CA GLY A 57 -16.17 1.29 8.65
C GLY A 57 -17.07 0.44 7.76
N LEU A 58 -18.21 0.97 7.31
CA LEU A 58 -19.11 0.30 6.36
C LEU A 58 -18.45 0.16 4.98
N ASP A 59 -17.75 1.18 4.52
CA ASP A 59 -16.98 1.16 3.26
C ASP A 59 -15.89 0.07 3.30
N MET A 60 -15.12 -0.01 4.39
CA MET A 60 -14.07 -1.04 4.54
C MET A 60 -14.64 -2.46 4.62
N LEU A 61 -15.92 -2.59 4.97
CA LEU A 61 -16.64 -3.87 4.96
C LEU A 61 -17.43 -4.10 3.68
N ASP A 62 -17.35 -3.19 2.69
CA ASP A 62 -18.13 -3.21 1.45
C ASP A 62 -19.63 -3.33 1.75
N SER A 63 -20.16 -2.36 2.50
CA SER A 63 -21.55 -2.35 2.97
C SER A 63 -22.14 -0.94 3.03
N LEU A 64 -21.71 -0.03 2.17
CA LEU A 64 -22.30 1.32 2.08
C LEU A 64 -23.70 1.33 1.47
N ASP A 65 -24.15 0.24 0.87
CA ASP A 65 -25.51 0.05 0.33
C ASP A 65 -26.58 0.07 1.43
N VAL A 66 -26.21 -0.20 2.69
CA VAL A 66 -27.15 -0.30 3.81
C VAL A 66 -27.57 1.05 4.41
N VAL A 67 -27.08 2.16 3.87
CA VAL A 67 -27.37 3.53 4.31
C VAL A 67 -27.91 4.38 3.17
N ASN A 68 -28.76 5.36 3.48
CA ASN A 68 -29.18 6.35 2.50
C ASN A 68 -28.06 7.39 2.31
N LYS A 69 -27.32 7.29 1.21
CA LYS A 69 -26.17 8.17 0.93
C LYS A 69 -26.60 9.62 0.78
N ASP A 70 -27.73 9.88 0.10
CA ASP A 70 -28.19 11.24 -0.21
C ASP A 70 -28.57 12.00 1.07
N ASP A 71 -29.31 11.37 1.98
CA ASP A 71 -29.70 12.00 3.26
C ASP A 71 -28.47 12.38 4.10
N ILE A 72 -27.46 11.50 4.12
CA ILE A 72 -26.23 11.72 4.88
C ILE A 72 -25.39 12.82 4.22
N ILE A 73 -25.32 12.86 2.89
CA ILE A 73 -24.65 13.94 2.14
C ILE A 73 -25.31 15.29 2.45
N GLU A 74 -26.64 15.40 2.43
CA GLU A 74 -27.35 16.64 2.78
C GLU A 74 -27.07 17.05 4.23
N TRP A 75 -27.03 16.08 5.16
CA TRP A 75 -26.66 16.34 6.55
C TRP A 75 -25.22 16.86 6.68
N ILE A 76 -24.23 16.25 6.01
CA ILE A 76 -22.84 16.72 6.04
C ILE A 76 -22.74 18.13 5.48
N TYR A 77 -23.40 18.41 4.35
CA TYR A 77 -23.41 19.76 3.77
C TYR A 77 -24.11 20.79 4.64
N SER A 78 -25.01 20.39 5.54
CA SER A 78 -25.57 21.30 6.53
C SER A 78 -24.56 21.78 7.57
N LEU A 79 -23.46 21.03 7.73
CA LEU A 79 -22.39 21.35 8.68
C LEU A 79 -21.32 22.24 8.06
N GLN A 80 -21.35 22.52 6.76
CA GLN A 80 -20.38 23.42 6.15
C GLN A 80 -20.60 24.86 6.66
N VAL A 81 -19.52 25.49 7.13
CA VAL A 81 -19.45 26.92 7.44
C VAL A 81 -19.07 27.63 6.15
N LEU A 82 -20.08 28.17 5.46
CA LEU A 82 -19.90 28.92 4.22
C LEU A 82 -19.50 30.37 4.51
N PRO A 83 -18.83 31.04 3.55
CA PRO A 83 -18.61 32.47 3.65
C PRO A 83 -19.95 33.20 3.67
N THR A 84 -20.03 34.26 4.48
CA THR A 84 -21.10 35.25 4.43
C THR A 84 -21.07 36.04 3.11
N GLU A 85 -22.14 36.77 2.81
CA GLU A 85 -22.23 37.57 1.57
C GLU A 85 -21.08 38.58 1.41
N ASP A 86 -20.68 39.21 2.52
CA ASP A 86 -19.54 40.14 2.58
C ASP A 86 -18.17 39.43 2.67
N ARG A 87 -18.17 38.09 2.79
CA ARG A 87 -16.98 37.22 2.90
C ARG A 87 -16.06 37.57 4.08
N SER A 88 -16.58 38.22 5.12
CA SER A 88 -15.78 38.64 6.28
C SER A 88 -15.33 37.50 7.18
N ASN A 89 -15.98 36.33 7.11
CA ASN A 89 -15.68 35.14 7.92
C ASN A 89 -14.82 34.07 7.22
N LEU A 90 -14.07 34.42 6.16
CA LEU A 90 -13.27 33.44 5.40
C LEU A 90 -12.28 32.63 6.26
N ASN A 91 -11.71 33.26 7.29
CA ASN A 91 -10.80 32.61 8.26
C ASN A 91 -11.49 31.61 9.20
N ARG A 92 -12.83 31.52 9.18
CA ARG A 92 -13.62 30.61 10.02
C ARG A 92 -14.34 29.52 9.22
N CYS A 93 -14.20 29.52 7.89
CA CYS A 93 -14.86 28.55 7.03
C CYS A 93 -14.25 27.14 7.16
N GLY A 94 -15.07 26.12 6.90
CA GLY A 94 -14.74 24.71 7.12
C GLY A 94 -16.00 23.89 7.38
N PHE A 95 -15.93 22.86 8.22
CA PHE A 95 -17.10 22.12 8.69
C PHE A 95 -17.21 22.14 10.22
N ARG A 96 -18.45 22.18 10.71
CA ARG A 96 -18.80 21.98 12.12
C ARG A 96 -18.80 20.48 12.46
N GLY A 97 -18.67 20.15 13.74
CA GLY A 97 -18.82 18.76 14.18
C GLY A 97 -20.26 18.30 14.35
N SER A 98 -21.18 19.22 14.57
CA SER A 98 -22.64 19.00 14.60
C SER A 98 -23.40 20.34 14.50
N SER A 99 -24.72 20.29 14.68
CA SER A 99 -25.61 21.45 14.69
C SER A 99 -25.84 22.07 16.09
N TYR A 100 -24.96 21.80 17.07
CA TYR A 100 -25.15 22.21 18.47
C TYR A 100 -25.34 23.72 18.69
N LEU A 101 -24.86 24.56 17.77
CA LEU A 101 -25.02 26.02 17.83
C LEU A 101 -26.45 26.52 17.51
N GLY A 102 -27.35 25.63 17.07
CA GLY A 102 -28.73 26.00 16.73
C GLY A 102 -28.87 26.80 15.43
N ILE A 103 -27.85 26.76 14.55
CA ILE A 103 -27.91 27.37 13.22
C ILE A 103 -28.94 26.61 12.38
N PRO A 104 -29.83 27.31 11.65
CA PRO A 104 -30.83 26.67 10.79
C PRO A 104 -30.20 25.72 9.78
N PHE A 105 -30.85 24.57 9.57
CA PHE A 105 -30.40 23.58 8.61
C PHE A 105 -30.32 24.16 7.18
N ASN A 106 -29.12 24.23 6.62
CA ASN A 106 -28.87 24.70 5.25
C ASN A 106 -27.83 23.78 4.60
N PRO A 107 -28.21 22.84 3.71
CA PRO A 107 -27.32 21.87 3.08
C PRO A 107 -26.47 22.50 1.97
N SER A 108 -25.78 23.60 2.30
CA SER A 108 -24.93 24.39 1.41
C SER A 108 -25.64 24.91 0.14
N LYS A 109 -26.91 25.32 0.26
CA LYS A 109 -27.71 25.86 -0.86
C LYS A 109 -27.81 27.38 -0.84
N ASN A 110 -27.81 27.97 0.35
CA ASN A 110 -27.82 29.41 0.57
C ASN A 110 -26.48 29.90 1.13
N PRO A 111 -26.16 31.21 1.03
CA PRO A 111 -24.98 31.80 1.66
C PRO A 111 -24.90 31.53 3.18
N GLY A 112 -23.70 31.70 3.75
CA GLY A 112 -23.49 31.55 5.19
C GLY A 112 -24.29 32.58 6.00
N THR A 113 -24.95 32.13 7.06
CA THR A 113 -25.61 33.02 8.03
C THR A 113 -24.57 33.48 9.05
N ALA A 114 -24.42 34.79 9.23
CA ALA A 114 -23.49 35.34 10.21
C ALA A 114 -23.88 34.91 11.63
N HIS A 115 -22.92 34.38 12.39
CA HIS A 115 -23.09 34.03 13.79
C HIS A 115 -21.79 34.27 14.57
N PRO A 116 -21.83 34.90 15.77
CA PRO A 116 -20.62 35.35 16.47
C PRO A 116 -19.61 34.24 16.79
N TYR A 117 -20.09 33.03 17.06
CA TYR A 117 -19.27 31.90 17.51
C TYR A 117 -19.26 30.72 16.53
N ASP A 118 -19.72 30.94 15.31
CA ASP A 118 -19.75 29.88 14.30
C ASP A 118 -18.46 29.82 13.50
N SER A 119 -17.79 28.68 13.59
CA SER A 119 -16.54 28.39 12.89
C SER A 119 -16.41 26.91 12.58
N GLY A 120 -15.60 26.61 11.57
CA GLY A 120 -15.17 25.26 11.26
C GLY A 120 -14.14 24.75 12.28
N HIS A 121 -14.08 23.43 12.41
CA HIS A 121 -13.06 22.74 13.20
C HIS A 121 -12.23 21.85 12.26
N ILE A 122 -10.91 21.89 12.33
CA ILE A 122 -10.02 21.25 11.34
C ILE A 122 -10.28 19.75 11.18
N ALA A 123 -10.46 19.01 12.28
CA ALA A 123 -10.78 17.58 12.23
C ALA A 123 -12.17 17.30 11.63
N MET A 124 -13.10 18.24 11.76
CA MET A 124 -14.45 18.14 11.19
C MET A 124 -14.43 18.49 9.70
N THR A 125 -13.63 19.46 9.28
CA THR A 125 -13.35 19.72 7.86
C THR A 125 -12.71 18.51 7.20
N TYR A 126 -11.71 17.89 7.84
CA TYR A 126 -11.11 16.64 7.36
C TYR A 126 -12.16 15.52 7.23
N THR A 127 -12.84 15.17 8.31
CA THR A 127 -13.78 14.04 8.32
C THR A 127 -15.01 14.30 7.44
N GLY A 128 -15.51 15.53 7.37
CA GLY A 128 -16.61 15.92 6.49
C GLY A 128 -16.28 15.70 5.02
N LEU A 129 -15.13 16.22 4.57
CA LEU A 129 -14.66 15.99 3.19
C LEU A 129 -14.45 14.50 2.91
N SER A 130 -13.85 13.77 3.86
CA SER A 130 -13.62 12.33 3.70
C SER A 130 -14.95 11.57 3.59
N CYS A 131 -15.95 11.88 4.41
CA CYS A 131 -17.27 11.27 4.33
C CYS A 131 -17.95 11.54 2.99
N LEU A 132 -17.89 12.77 2.48
CA LEU A 132 -18.45 13.11 1.17
C LEU A 132 -17.83 12.26 0.06
N VAL A 133 -16.49 12.11 0.06
CA VAL A 133 -15.78 11.24 -0.91
C VAL A 133 -16.20 9.78 -0.77
N ILE A 134 -16.26 9.24 0.46
CA ILE A 134 -16.69 7.85 0.73
C ILE A 134 -18.11 7.60 0.20
N LEU A 135 -19.00 8.58 0.35
CA LEU A 135 -20.39 8.49 -0.12
C LEU A 135 -20.53 8.65 -1.64
N GLY A 136 -19.47 9.02 -2.34
CA GLY A 136 -19.46 9.20 -3.79
C GLY A 136 -19.88 10.60 -4.27
N ASP A 137 -19.91 11.59 -3.38
CA ASP A 137 -20.11 13.00 -3.75
C ASP A 137 -18.85 13.55 -4.44
N ASP A 138 -19.04 14.47 -5.39
CA ASP A 138 -17.98 15.04 -6.22
C ASP A 138 -17.31 16.30 -5.63
N LEU A 139 -17.74 16.71 -4.43
CA LEU A 139 -17.32 17.90 -3.70
C LEU A 139 -17.65 19.22 -4.41
N SER A 140 -18.57 19.24 -5.39
CA SER A 140 -18.94 20.44 -6.15
C SER A 140 -19.54 21.55 -5.27
N ARG A 141 -20.24 21.18 -4.19
CA ARG A 141 -20.83 22.13 -3.22
C ARG A 141 -19.88 22.54 -2.10
N VAL A 142 -18.66 22.00 -2.08
CA VAL A 142 -17.64 22.45 -1.12
C VAL A 142 -17.07 23.77 -1.60
N ASN A 143 -17.11 24.81 -0.76
CA ASN A 143 -16.37 26.04 -1.03
C ASN A 143 -14.89 25.82 -0.73
N LYS A 144 -14.17 25.26 -1.71
CA LYS A 144 -12.77 24.83 -1.58
C LYS A 144 -11.87 25.98 -1.13
N GLU A 145 -11.99 27.15 -1.75
CA GLU A 145 -11.19 28.34 -1.40
C GLU A 145 -11.45 28.84 0.01
N ALA A 146 -12.71 28.81 0.47
CA ALA A 146 -13.05 29.18 1.84
C ALA A 146 -12.48 28.17 2.86
N CYS A 147 -12.55 26.86 2.57
CA CYS A 147 -11.93 25.84 3.41
C CYS A 147 -10.41 26.03 3.52
N LEU A 148 -9.73 26.35 2.40
CA LEU A 148 -8.29 26.61 2.39
C LEU A 148 -7.92 27.92 3.10
N ALA A 149 -8.78 28.95 3.03
CA ALA A 149 -8.60 30.18 3.78
C ALA A 149 -8.73 29.97 5.29
N GLY A 150 -9.74 29.20 5.72
CA GLY A 150 -9.89 28.76 7.10
C GLY A 150 -8.67 27.96 7.55
N LEU A 151 -8.21 27.00 6.74
CA LEU A 151 -7.06 26.16 7.07
C LEU A 151 -5.78 26.97 7.28
N ARG A 152 -5.50 27.96 6.41
CA ARG A 152 -4.35 28.86 6.56
C ARG A 152 -4.40 29.64 7.87
N ALA A 153 -5.59 30.06 8.29
CA ALA A 153 -5.76 30.83 9.53
C ALA A 153 -5.47 30.00 10.79
N LEU A 154 -5.49 28.66 10.69
CA LEU A 154 -5.22 27.77 11.81
C LEU A 154 -3.73 27.46 12.00
N GLN A 155 -2.88 27.75 11.01
CA GLN A 155 -1.45 27.43 11.11
C GLN A 155 -0.72 28.44 12.00
N LEU A 156 0.09 27.93 12.93
CA LEU A 156 0.91 28.73 13.84
C LEU A 156 2.32 28.98 13.27
N GLU A 157 3.06 29.86 13.94
CA GLU A 157 4.43 30.23 13.53
C GLU A 157 5.39 29.04 13.49
N ASP A 158 5.23 28.09 14.41
CA ASP A 158 6.07 26.89 14.50
C ASP A 158 5.77 25.83 13.42
N GLY A 159 4.68 26.02 12.67
CA GLY A 159 4.22 25.15 11.59
C GLY A 159 3.11 24.16 11.96
N SER A 160 2.79 24.02 13.25
CA SER A 160 1.63 23.25 13.71
C SER A 160 0.31 24.00 13.47
N PHE A 161 -0.81 23.36 13.79
CA PHE A 161 -2.14 23.91 13.58
C PHE A 161 -2.94 23.89 14.87
N CYS A 162 -3.77 24.90 15.08
CA CYS A 162 -4.91 24.84 16.00
C CYS A 162 -6.10 24.11 15.35
N ALA A 163 -7.07 23.75 16.16
CA ALA A 163 -8.30 23.10 15.72
C ALA A 163 -9.34 24.10 15.20
N VAL A 164 -9.45 25.26 15.84
CA VAL A 164 -10.46 26.29 15.59
C VAL A 164 -9.82 27.68 15.62
N PRO A 165 -10.37 28.67 14.88
CA PRO A 165 -9.79 30.01 14.79
C PRO A 165 -9.91 30.81 16.10
N GLU A 166 -10.79 30.41 17.02
CA GLU A 166 -10.92 31.00 18.36
C GLU A 166 -9.75 30.66 19.29
N GLY A 167 -8.92 29.67 18.91
CA GLY A 167 -7.81 29.16 19.70
C GLY A 167 -8.11 27.81 20.36
N SER A 168 -7.11 26.94 20.36
CA SER A 168 -7.13 25.61 20.98
C SER A 168 -5.70 25.17 21.30
N GLU A 169 -5.52 23.93 21.73
CA GLU A 169 -4.22 23.28 21.66
C GLU A 169 -3.75 23.12 20.20
N ASN A 170 -2.44 22.93 20.03
CA ASN A 170 -1.80 22.71 18.74
C ASN A 170 -0.83 21.52 18.82
N ASP A 171 -0.98 20.56 17.91
CA ASP A 171 -0.11 19.39 17.84
C ASP A 171 -0.19 18.64 16.50
N MET A 172 0.52 17.51 16.43
CA MET A 172 0.63 16.67 15.24
C MET A 172 -0.71 16.15 14.71
N ARG A 173 -1.77 16.04 15.52
CA ARG A 173 -3.10 15.63 15.05
C ARG A 173 -3.64 16.59 14.01
N PHE A 174 -3.44 17.88 14.24
CA PHE A 174 -3.98 18.92 13.35
C PHE A 174 -3.10 19.15 12.12
N VAL A 175 -1.79 18.87 12.21
CA VAL A 175 -0.91 18.76 11.02
C VAL A 175 -1.41 17.67 10.06
N TYR A 176 -1.79 16.51 10.60
CA TYR A 176 -2.37 15.43 9.79
C TYR A 176 -3.71 15.82 9.17
N CYS A 177 -4.62 16.43 9.95
CA CYS A 177 -5.89 16.92 9.42
C CYS A 177 -5.67 17.92 8.26
N ALA A 178 -4.76 18.88 8.44
CA ALA A 178 -4.42 19.85 7.40
C ALA A 178 -3.89 19.18 6.13
N SER A 179 -3.03 18.17 6.29
CA SER A 179 -2.45 17.41 5.18
C SER A 179 -3.51 16.66 4.39
N CYS A 180 -4.45 16.01 5.07
CA CYS A 180 -5.57 15.31 4.43
C CYS A 180 -6.50 16.27 3.69
N ILE A 181 -6.81 17.44 4.27
CA ILE A 181 -7.66 18.45 3.62
C ILE A 181 -7.00 18.95 2.32
N CYS A 182 -5.73 19.37 2.39
CA CYS A 182 -4.98 19.80 1.21
C CYS A 182 -4.90 18.71 0.14
N TYR A 183 -4.69 17.46 0.54
CA TYR A 183 -4.61 16.32 -0.38
C TYR A 183 -5.95 16.03 -1.06
N MET A 184 -7.06 15.93 -0.32
CA MET A 184 -8.39 15.66 -0.88
C MET A 184 -8.89 16.79 -1.77
N LEU A 185 -8.58 18.04 -1.44
CA LEU A 185 -8.88 19.20 -2.28
C LEU A 185 -7.87 19.39 -3.42
N ASN A 186 -6.83 18.56 -3.48
CA ASN A 186 -5.72 18.63 -4.42
C ASN A 186 -5.11 20.04 -4.54
N ASN A 187 -4.98 20.73 -3.40
CA ASN A 187 -4.48 22.10 -3.33
C ASN A 187 -3.78 22.35 -2.00
N TRP A 188 -2.46 22.53 -2.05
CA TRP A 188 -1.60 22.73 -0.88
C TRP A 188 -1.46 24.19 -0.44
N SER A 189 -2.18 25.13 -1.07
CA SER A 189 -2.21 26.55 -0.65
C SER A 189 -2.87 26.75 0.73
N GLY A 190 -3.49 25.72 1.29
CA GLY A 190 -4.05 25.73 2.65
C GLY A 190 -3.02 25.75 3.77
N MET A 191 -1.72 25.61 3.47
CA MET A 191 -0.65 25.63 4.47
C MET A 191 0.70 26.12 3.93
N ASP A 192 1.52 26.66 4.82
CA ASP A 192 2.97 26.69 4.65
C ASP A 192 3.54 25.30 4.92
N MET A 193 3.75 24.54 3.85
CA MET A 193 4.26 23.17 3.90
C MET A 193 5.67 23.10 4.51
N LYS A 194 6.52 24.11 4.28
CA LYS A 194 7.90 24.12 4.78
C LYS A 194 7.90 24.23 6.31
N LYS A 195 7.06 25.08 6.87
CA LYS A 195 6.89 25.17 8.33
C LYS A 195 6.31 23.87 8.92
N ALA A 196 5.28 23.30 8.29
CA ALA A 196 4.71 22.03 8.74
C ALA A 196 5.75 20.89 8.76
N ILE A 197 6.56 20.76 7.70
CA ILE A 197 7.68 19.81 7.63
C ILE A 197 8.69 20.05 8.76
N ASN A 198 9.04 21.31 9.02
CA ASN A 198 9.95 21.65 10.12
C ASN A 198 9.38 21.25 11.49
N TYR A 199 8.07 21.44 11.71
CA TYR A 199 7.39 20.96 12.92
C TYR A 199 7.47 19.43 13.05
N ILE A 200 7.18 18.70 11.96
CA ILE A 200 7.28 17.23 11.91
C ILE A 200 8.70 16.78 12.26
N ARG A 201 9.74 17.36 11.64
CA ARG A 201 11.14 17.01 11.95
C ARG A 201 11.50 17.26 13.41
N ARG A 202 11.10 18.41 13.96
CA ARG A 202 11.39 18.79 15.35
C ARG A 202 10.67 17.92 16.39
N SER A 203 9.61 17.22 16.00
CA SER A 203 8.87 16.31 16.87
C SER A 203 9.55 14.95 17.08
N MET A 204 10.58 14.61 16.30
CA MET A 204 11.33 13.37 16.48
C MET A 204 12.05 13.39 17.83
N SER A 205 11.71 12.43 18.70
CA SER A 205 12.27 12.31 20.04
C SER A 205 13.62 11.59 20.02
N TYR A 206 14.30 11.54 21.17
CA TYR A 206 15.59 10.87 21.32
C TYR A 206 15.50 9.36 21.09
N ASP A 207 14.33 8.75 21.33
CA ASP A 207 14.07 7.34 21.09
C ASP A 207 13.65 7.02 19.65
N ASN A 208 13.61 8.05 18.80
CA ASN A 208 13.36 8.03 17.35
C ASN A 208 11.90 7.79 16.92
N GLY A 209 10.94 7.77 17.85
CA GLY A 209 9.53 7.98 17.49
C GLY A 209 9.22 9.47 17.34
N LEU A 210 8.09 9.80 16.74
CA LEU A 210 7.63 11.20 16.65
C LEU A 210 6.61 11.47 17.76
N ALA A 211 6.79 12.59 18.45
CA ALA A 211 5.95 13.06 19.53
C ALA A 211 4.87 14.04 19.04
N GLN A 212 3.99 14.47 19.94
CA GLN A 212 2.95 15.46 19.60
C GLN A 212 3.53 16.83 19.21
N GLY A 213 4.72 17.15 19.73
CA GLY A 213 5.50 18.36 19.47
C GLY A 213 6.92 18.19 20.00
N ALA A 214 7.78 19.17 19.76
CA ALA A 214 9.20 19.09 20.12
C ALA A 214 9.41 18.88 21.64
N GLY A 215 10.27 17.93 22.00
CA GLY A 215 10.62 17.63 23.40
C GLY A 215 9.62 16.76 24.17
N LEU A 216 8.48 16.39 23.56
CA LEU A 216 7.49 15.52 24.18
C LEU A 216 7.84 14.02 23.99
N GLU A 217 7.13 13.16 24.72
CA GLU A 217 7.25 11.70 24.59
C GLU A 217 6.75 11.24 23.21
N SER A 218 7.52 10.39 22.53
CA SER A 218 7.11 9.82 21.25
C SER A 218 5.90 8.89 21.42
N HIS A 219 5.03 8.89 20.41
CA HIS A 219 3.76 8.19 20.52
C HIS A 219 3.28 7.67 19.15
N GLY A 220 2.58 6.53 19.15
CA GLY A 220 2.19 5.83 17.93
C GLY A 220 1.21 6.65 17.09
N GLY A 221 0.32 7.38 17.76
CA GLY A 221 -0.60 8.32 17.10
C GLY A 221 0.13 9.48 16.40
N SER A 222 1.01 10.20 17.10
CA SER A 222 1.76 11.31 16.51
C SER A 222 2.77 10.84 15.45
N THR A 223 3.34 9.64 15.63
CA THR A 223 4.21 9.04 14.62
C THR A 223 3.46 8.72 13.34
N PHE A 224 2.26 8.16 13.43
CA PHE A 224 1.39 8.04 12.26
C PHE A 224 1.10 9.40 11.65
N CYS A 225 0.64 10.37 12.44
CA CYS A 225 0.26 11.68 11.93
C CYS A 225 1.41 12.36 11.17
N GLY A 226 2.63 12.36 11.72
CA GLY A 226 3.80 12.96 11.07
C GLY A 226 4.21 12.23 9.79
N ILE A 227 4.35 10.91 9.85
CA ILE A 227 4.76 10.10 8.69
C ILE A 227 3.72 10.14 7.58
N ALA A 228 2.44 9.95 7.90
CA ALA A 228 1.36 9.99 6.93
C ALA A 228 1.25 11.37 6.27
N SER A 229 1.42 12.46 7.04
CA SER A 229 1.47 13.82 6.48
C SER A 229 2.58 13.97 5.45
N LEU A 230 3.81 13.54 5.76
CA LEU A 230 4.92 13.58 4.81
C LEU A 230 4.68 12.72 3.57
N CYS A 231 3.98 11.61 3.71
CA CYS A 231 3.62 10.77 2.56
C CYS A 231 2.54 11.39 1.68
N LEU A 232 1.56 12.07 2.26
CA LEU A 232 0.57 12.84 1.49
C LEU A 232 1.24 14.00 0.75
N MET A 233 2.24 14.64 1.36
CA MET A 233 3.05 15.71 0.75
C MET A 233 4.04 15.22 -0.30
N ASP A 234 4.27 13.91 -0.41
CA ASP A 234 5.36 13.30 -1.19
C ASP A 234 6.76 13.81 -0.80
N LYS A 235 7.00 13.91 0.51
CA LYS A 235 8.24 14.47 1.09
C LYS A 235 8.96 13.55 2.07
N LEU A 236 8.49 12.31 2.28
CA LEU A 236 9.07 11.42 3.30
C LEU A 236 10.58 11.22 3.13
N GLU A 237 11.02 10.82 1.94
CA GLU A 237 12.43 10.52 1.62
C GLU A 237 13.30 11.79 1.49
N GLU A 238 12.68 12.94 1.18
CA GLU A 238 13.36 14.24 1.19
C GLU A 238 13.62 14.70 2.62
N VAL A 239 12.66 14.43 3.51
CA VAL A 239 12.67 14.94 4.87
C VAL A 239 13.51 14.07 5.78
N PHE A 240 13.35 12.74 5.77
CA PHE A 240 14.12 11.84 6.61
C PHE A 240 15.10 11.02 5.78
N SER A 241 16.38 11.06 6.18
CA SER A 241 17.40 10.17 5.62
C SER A 241 17.06 8.71 5.86
N GLU A 242 17.63 7.81 5.04
CA GLU A 242 17.48 6.36 5.21
C GLU A 242 17.83 5.89 6.63
N LYS A 243 18.87 6.48 7.24
CA LYS A 243 19.27 6.19 8.62
C LYS A 243 18.22 6.63 9.64
N GLU A 244 17.60 7.79 9.46
CA GLU A 244 16.50 8.26 10.31
C GLU A 244 15.25 7.38 10.12
N LEU A 245 14.89 7.06 8.88
CA LEU A 245 13.77 6.15 8.58
C LEU A 245 13.98 4.77 9.21
N ASN A 246 15.19 4.21 9.17
CA ASN A 246 15.49 2.93 9.82
C ASN A 246 15.35 3.00 11.35
N ARG A 247 15.64 4.15 11.97
CA ARG A 247 15.41 4.37 13.41
C ARG A 247 13.92 4.49 13.73
N ILE A 248 13.15 5.18 12.89
CA ILE A 248 11.68 5.28 13.02
C ILE A 248 11.04 3.90 12.84
N LYS A 249 11.44 3.13 11.81
CA LYS A 249 11.02 1.73 11.60
C LYS A 249 11.29 0.88 12.85
N ARG A 250 12.49 1.00 13.43
CA ARG A 250 12.85 0.30 14.68
C ARG A 250 11.92 0.68 15.82
N TRP A 251 11.67 1.97 16.04
CA TRP A 251 10.77 2.42 17.10
C TRP A 251 9.34 1.85 16.92
N CYS A 252 8.82 1.89 15.69
CA CYS A 252 7.48 1.42 15.33
C CYS A 252 7.34 -0.11 15.51
N ILE A 253 8.29 -0.91 15.01
CA ILE A 253 8.17 -2.37 15.11
C ILE A 253 8.28 -2.85 16.56
N MET A 254 9.03 -2.14 17.41
CA MET A 254 9.12 -2.41 18.84
C MET A 254 7.83 -2.11 19.61
N ARG A 255 6.81 -1.54 18.95
CA ARG A 255 5.49 -1.34 19.55
C ARG A 255 4.65 -2.62 19.56
N GLN A 256 5.03 -3.63 18.77
CA GLN A 256 4.32 -4.90 18.74
C GLN A 256 4.64 -5.71 20.01
N GLN A 257 3.58 -6.19 20.67
CA GLN A 257 3.67 -7.18 21.74
C GLN A 257 2.90 -8.42 21.28
N ASN A 258 1.58 -8.40 21.44
CA ASN A 258 0.63 -9.31 20.80
C ASN A 258 -0.30 -8.54 19.83
N GLY A 259 -0.85 -7.42 20.29
CA GLY A 259 -1.25 -6.28 19.47
C GLY A 259 -0.16 -5.20 19.48
N TYR A 260 -0.57 -3.93 19.37
CA TYR A 260 0.35 -2.79 19.41
C TYR A 260 0.01 -1.88 20.59
N HIS A 261 1.04 -1.28 21.22
CA HIS A 261 0.86 -0.19 22.19
C HIS A 261 1.34 1.15 21.62
N GLY A 262 0.78 2.25 22.13
CA GLY A 262 1.12 3.59 21.63
C GLY A 262 2.52 4.07 22.00
N ARG A 263 3.11 3.56 23.08
CA ARG A 263 4.41 4.03 23.61
C ARG A 263 5.02 2.98 24.55
N PRO A 264 6.33 3.05 24.84
CA PRO A 264 7.01 2.03 25.63
C PRO A 264 6.37 1.80 27.00
N ASN A 265 6.37 0.55 27.45
CA ASN A 265 5.87 0.14 28.78
C ASN A 265 4.38 0.49 29.06
N LYS A 266 3.57 0.69 28.01
CA LYS A 266 2.11 0.78 28.14
C LYS A 266 1.41 -0.50 27.66
N PRO A 267 0.19 -0.78 28.13
CA PRO A 267 -0.59 -1.89 27.60
C PRO A 267 -0.92 -1.69 26.12
N VAL A 268 -1.18 -2.79 25.42
CA VAL A 268 -1.66 -2.76 24.03
C VAL A 268 -3.08 -2.19 23.95
N ASP A 269 -3.40 -1.59 22.82
CA ASP A 269 -4.74 -1.10 22.47
C ASP A 269 -4.98 -1.37 20.98
N THR A 270 -6.17 -1.90 20.65
CA THR A 270 -6.59 -2.28 19.31
C THR A 270 -6.32 -1.20 18.27
N CYS A 271 -6.55 0.08 18.59
CA CYS A 271 -6.42 1.17 17.62
C CYS A 271 -4.97 1.33 17.10
N TYR A 272 -3.95 0.95 17.88
CA TYR A 272 -2.55 1.02 17.42
C TYR A 272 -2.21 -0.02 16.36
N SER A 273 -3.04 -1.05 16.18
CA SER A 273 -2.91 -1.95 15.03
C SER A 273 -3.07 -1.18 13.72
N PHE A 274 -3.88 -0.11 13.70
CA PHE A 274 -3.93 0.85 12.61
C PHE A 274 -2.82 1.90 12.74
N TRP A 275 -2.75 2.67 13.84
CA TRP A 275 -1.81 3.80 13.92
C TRP A 275 -0.35 3.38 13.67
N VAL A 276 0.12 2.36 14.37
CA VAL A 276 1.50 1.86 14.18
C VAL A 276 1.59 0.97 12.94
N GLY A 277 0.63 0.09 12.71
CA GLY A 277 0.63 -0.81 11.55
C GLY A 277 0.64 -0.08 10.20
N ALA A 278 -0.16 0.98 10.05
CA ALA A 278 -0.17 1.82 8.86
C ALA A 278 1.13 2.62 8.71
N THR A 279 1.70 3.11 9.81
CA THR A 279 3.04 3.75 9.78
C THR A 279 4.09 2.78 9.26
N LEU A 280 4.11 1.54 9.76
CA LEU A 280 4.98 0.49 9.26
C LEU A 280 4.70 0.23 7.78
N LYS A 281 3.44 0.06 7.36
CA LYS A 281 3.08 -0.16 5.95
C LYS A 281 3.67 0.91 5.02
N VAL A 282 3.65 2.18 5.43
CA VAL A 282 4.05 3.30 4.60
C VAL A 282 5.57 3.55 4.65
N THR A 283 6.21 3.46 5.82
CA THR A 283 7.69 3.54 5.94
C THR A 283 8.41 2.35 5.33
N ILE A 284 7.68 1.26 5.11
CA ILE A 284 8.13 0.05 4.43
C ILE A 284 7.59 0.04 2.98
N LYS A 285 7.32 1.22 2.38
CA LYS A 285 7.35 1.33 0.92
C LYS A 285 8.72 0.80 0.47
N ASN A 286 8.69 -0.28 -0.31
CA ASN A 286 9.82 -1.17 -0.60
C ASN A 286 10.13 -2.27 0.44
N ILE A 287 9.14 -2.90 1.10
CA ILE A 287 9.38 -4.19 1.77
C ILE A 287 10.07 -5.17 0.83
N GLU A 288 9.69 -5.14 -0.45
CA GLU A 288 10.35 -5.92 -1.49
C GLU A 288 11.86 -5.77 -1.46
N ARG A 289 12.40 -4.55 -1.35
CA ARG A 289 13.85 -4.32 -1.27
C ARG A 289 14.47 -4.91 0.00
N GLU A 290 13.79 -4.79 1.14
CA GLU A 290 14.23 -5.33 2.43
C GLU A 290 14.11 -6.88 2.51
N LEU A 291 13.26 -7.46 1.66
CA LEU A 291 13.07 -8.90 1.50
C LEU A 291 13.95 -9.48 0.39
N ILE A 292 14.69 -8.64 -0.34
CA ILE A 292 15.59 -9.03 -1.41
C ILE A 292 17.01 -9.23 -0.85
N CYS A 293 17.61 -10.35 -1.20
CA CYS A 293 18.99 -10.63 -0.88
C CYS A 293 19.93 -9.70 -1.66
N PRO A 294 20.88 -9.00 -1.00
CA PRO A 294 21.77 -8.06 -1.67
C PRO A 294 22.72 -8.74 -2.67
N ALA A 295 22.94 -10.05 -2.57
CA ALA A 295 23.79 -10.82 -3.48
C ALA A 295 23.06 -11.26 -4.75
N CYS A 296 21.96 -12.02 -4.62
CA CYS A 296 21.24 -12.56 -5.79
C CYS A 296 20.14 -11.65 -6.35
N LYS A 297 19.79 -10.57 -5.64
CA LYS A 297 18.70 -9.64 -6.00
C LYS A 297 17.30 -10.29 -6.08
N GLU A 298 17.15 -11.48 -5.50
CA GLU A 298 15.89 -12.21 -5.36
C GLU A 298 15.41 -12.21 -3.90
N LEU A 299 14.13 -12.54 -3.68
CA LEU A 299 13.59 -12.74 -2.32
C LEU A 299 14.42 -13.76 -1.52
N PHE A 300 14.67 -13.49 -0.23
CA PHE A 300 15.51 -14.38 0.59
C PHE A 300 15.05 -15.85 0.56
N THR A 301 16.04 -16.75 0.52
CA THR A 301 15.88 -18.19 0.65
C THR A 301 16.91 -18.69 1.66
N HIS A 302 16.45 -19.24 2.78
CA HIS A 302 17.28 -19.63 3.92
C HIS A 302 18.31 -18.53 4.31
N PRO A 303 17.87 -17.33 4.70
CA PRO A 303 18.76 -16.22 5.04
C PRO A 303 19.64 -16.55 6.25
N LEU A 304 20.94 -16.27 6.14
CA LEU A 304 21.93 -16.33 7.21
C LEU A 304 22.28 -14.91 7.67
N ILE A 305 22.42 -14.73 8.98
CA ILE A 305 22.84 -13.47 9.61
C ILE A 305 24.37 -13.43 9.64
N LEU A 306 24.95 -12.42 8.99
CA LEU A 306 26.38 -12.13 9.03
C LEU A 306 26.78 -11.38 10.32
N PRO A 307 28.05 -11.39 10.73
CA PRO A 307 28.54 -10.62 11.89
C PRO A 307 28.25 -9.11 11.80
N CYS A 308 28.19 -8.54 10.60
CA CYS A 308 27.77 -7.15 10.36
C CYS A 308 26.25 -6.93 10.47
N GLN A 309 25.50 -7.93 10.93
CA GLN A 309 24.03 -8.00 11.07
C GLN A 309 23.21 -7.93 9.78
N HIS A 310 23.83 -7.93 8.60
CA HIS A 310 23.12 -8.10 7.33
C HIS A 310 22.75 -9.57 7.08
N SER A 311 21.68 -9.80 6.33
CA SER A 311 21.27 -11.15 5.94
C SER A 311 21.64 -11.45 4.48
N ILE A 312 22.08 -12.68 4.20
CA ILE A 312 22.35 -13.20 2.84
C ILE A 312 21.82 -14.64 2.72
N CYS A 313 21.30 -15.02 1.55
CA CYS A 313 20.86 -16.39 1.31
C CYS A 313 22.02 -17.38 1.53
N HIS A 314 21.78 -18.51 2.19
CA HIS A 314 22.78 -19.54 2.40
C HIS A 314 23.51 -19.96 1.10
N LYS A 315 22.77 -20.02 -0.02
CA LYS A 315 23.34 -20.29 -1.36
C LYS A 315 24.33 -19.21 -1.80
N CYS A 316 24.00 -17.94 -1.61
CA CYS A 316 24.85 -16.82 -2.02
C CYS A 316 26.14 -16.74 -1.20
N VAL A 317 26.10 -17.06 0.10
CA VAL A 317 27.34 -17.15 0.90
C VAL A 317 28.26 -18.24 0.36
N LYS A 318 27.72 -19.40 -0.03
CA LYS A 318 28.51 -20.48 -0.65
C LYS A 318 29.14 -20.05 -1.97
N GLU A 319 28.38 -19.38 -2.84
CA GLU A 319 28.88 -18.91 -4.14
C GLU A 319 30.00 -17.87 -3.98
N LEU A 320 29.84 -16.90 -3.06
CA LEU A 320 30.85 -15.88 -2.79
C LEU A 320 32.20 -16.47 -2.33
N LEU A 321 32.16 -17.53 -1.51
CA LEU A 321 33.39 -18.20 -1.06
C LEU A 321 34.06 -19.01 -2.17
N LEU A 322 33.29 -19.62 -3.08
CA LEU A 322 33.84 -20.35 -4.22
C LEU A 322 34.53 -19.42 -5.22
N THR A 323 33.95 -18.25 -5.49
CA THR A 323 34.56 -17.25 -6.38
C THR A 323 35.88 -16.68 -5.85
N LEU A 324 36.07 -16.69 -4.52
CA LEU A 324 37.32 -16.26 -3.91
C LEU A 324 38.41 -17.34 -4.02
N ASP A 325 38.06 -18.62 -3.88
CA ASP A 325 39.01 -19.73 -4.00
C ASP A 325 39.59 -19.86 -5.43
N ASP A 326 38.78 -19.61 -6.48
CA ASP A 326 39.24 -19.65 -7.88
C ASP A 326 40.16 -18.48 -8.27
N SER A 327 40.04 -17.32 -7.60
CA SER A 327 40.85 -16.14 -7.90
C SER A 327 42.33 -16.26 -7.47
N PHE A 328 42.67 -17.26 -6.64
CA PHE A 328 44.05 -17.49 -6.17
C PHE A 328 44.80 -18.59 -6.95
N ILE A 329 44.16 -19.29 -7.89
CA ILE A 329 44.80 -20.37 -8.66
C ILE A 329 45.55 -19.84 -9.90
N ASP A 330 45.34 -18.59 -10.32
CA ASP A 330 45.91 -18.04 -11.56
C ASP A 330 47.16 -17.16 -11.37
N VAL A 331 47.94 -17.39 -10.30
CA VAL A 331 49.25 -16.73 -10.10
C VAL A 331 50.36 -17.77 -9.99
N GLY A 332 50.75 -18.32 -11.14
CA GLY A 332 51.98 -19.10 -11.24
C GLY A 332 52.21 -19.79 -12.58
N SER A 333 52.74 -19.07 -13.58
CA SER A 333 53.92 -19.46 -14.39
C SER A 333 54.05 -18.65 -15.72
N ASP A 334 55.10 -17.82 -15.74
CA ASP A 334 55.90 -17.17 -16.79
C ASP A 334 55.55 -17.16 -18.31
N ASN A 335 55.68 -15.94 -18.86
CA ASN A 335 56.28 -15.52 -20.15
C ASN A 335 56.18 -16.43 -21.40
N SER A 336 55.43 -16.00 -22.42
CA SER A 336 55.95 -15.33 -23.65
C SER A 336 54.95 -15.32 -24.83
N ASN A 337 54.86 -14.14 -25.47
CA ASN A 337 54.49 -13.84 -26.86
C ASN A 337 53.08 -14.15 -27.47
N GLN A 338 52.51 -13.03 -27.96
CA GLN A 338 51.75 -12.80 -29.20
C GLN A 338 50.23 -13.07 -29.29
N SER A 339 49.53 -11.95 -29.48
CA SER A 339 48.40 -11.69 -30.41
C SER A 339 46.98 -12.24 -30.13
N SER A 340 46.08 -11.29 -29.87
CA SER A 340 44.67 -11.11 -30.27
C SER A 340 43.60 -12.20 -30.01
N PRO A 341 42.35 -11.80 -29.69
CA PRO A 341 41.34 -12.69 -29.10
C PRO A 341 40.49 -13.41 -30.17
N ARG A 342 40.24 -14.70 -29.98
CA ARG A 342 39.12 -15.41 -30.62
C ARG A 342 38.21 -16.02 -29.57
N LEU A 343 36.95 -15.59 -29.65
CA LEU A 343 35.78 -16.09 -28.96
C LEU A 343 35.66 -17.62 -29.04
N ARG A 344 35.46 -18.27 -27.89
CA ARG A 344 34.71 -19.55 -27.81
C ARG A 344 33.66 -19.46 -26.71
N LEU A 345 32.41 -19.38 -27.15
CA LEU A 345 31.25 -19.84 -26.38
C LEU A 345 31.41 -21.32 -26.06
N LEU A 346 31.00 -21.76 -24.86
CA LEU A 346 30.39 -23.08 -24.65
C LEU A 346 29.43 -23.03 -23.44
N SER A 347 28.26 -23.61 -23.67
CA SER A 347 27.06 -23.69 -22.84
C SER A 347 27.14 -24.84 -21.81
N PRO A 348 26.13 -25.02 -20.92
CA PRO A 348 26.26 -25.79 -19.68
C PRO A 348 25.98 -27.29 -19.89
N SER A 349 26.69 -28.16 -19.16
CA SER A 349 26.31 -29.56 -19.00
C SER A 349 26.43 -29.98 -17.53
N MET A 350 25.33 -30.49 -17.02
CA MET A 350 25.26 -31.29 -15.80
C MET A 350 25.96 -32.65 -15.99
N ASP A 351 26.18 -33.29 -14.84
CA ASP A 351 26.56 -34.69 -14.61
C ASP A 351 28.05 -35.05 -14.63
N LYS A 352 28.52 -35.35 -13.41
CA LYS A 352 29.39 -36.46 -12.97
C LYS A 352 30.29 -35.95 -11.82
N ILE A 353 30.55 -36.64 -10.72
CA ILE A 353 30.26 -38.00 -10.29
C ILE A 353 30.52 -38.07 -8.78
N ASP A 354 29.68 -38.83 -8.08
CA ASP A 354 29.96 -39.41 -6.77
C ASP A 354 31.29 -40.18 -6.79
N ARG A 355 32.24 -39.77 -5.94
CA ARG A 355 33.19 -40.63 -5.21
C ARG A 355 34.25 -39.74 -4.58
N LEU A 356 34.41 -39.85 -3.27
CA LEU A 356 35.68 -40.14 -2.61
C LEU A 356 35.45 -40.17 -1.08
N SER A 357 35.10 -41.37 -0.58
CA SER A 357 35.41 -41.77 0.79
C SER A 357 36.63 -42.69 0.76
N ARG A 358 37.79 -42.19 1.20
CA ARG A 358 38.74 -42.90 2.08
C ARG A 358 39.91 -41.99 2.52
N PRO A 359 40.42 -42.16 3.75
CA PRO A 359 41.42 -41.28 4.36
C PRO A 359 42.86 -41.79 4.16
N GLY A 360 43.83 -40.87 3.97
CA GLY A 360 45.24 -41.26 3.92
C GLY A 360 46.23 -40.18 3.43
N TRP A 361 46.58 -39.26 4.32
CA TRP A 361 47.91 -38.64 4.51
C TRP A 361 48.64 -37.97 3.31
N LYS A 362 48.80 -36.64 3.41
CA LYS A 362 50.12 -35.98 3.56
C LYS A 362 49.95 -34.56 4.11
N ARG A 363 50.70 -34.28 5.18
CA ARG A 363 50.79 -33.00 5.90
C ARG A 363 51.84 -32.13 5.19
N GLY A 364 51.51 -30.89 4.86
CA GLY A 364 52.50 -29.86 4.53
C GLY A 364 52.07 -28.80 3.50
N SER A 365 51.18 -27.89 3.88
CA SER A 365 51.24 -26.44 3.57
C SER A 365 50.00 -25.79 4.17
N LEU A 366 50.14 -25.11 5.31
CA LEU A 366 49.06 -24.36 5.96
C LEU A 366 49.02 -22.95 5.36
N THR A 367 48.40 -22.81 4.19
CA THR A 367 47.85 -21.52 3.77
C THR A 367 46.49 -21.37 4.47
N PRO A 368 46.23 -20.30 5.23
CA PRO A 368 44.91 -20.09 5.82
C PRO A 368 43.89 -20.03 4.70
N ARG A 369 42.86 -20.88 4.73
CA ARG A 369 41.68 -20.68 3.89
C ARG A 369 41.14 -19.30 4.23
N THR A 370 41.13 -18.41 3.25
CA THR A 370 40.61 -17.05 3.42
C THR A 370 39.12 -17.16 3.72
N THR A 371 38.75 -17.06 5.01
CA THR A 371 37.36 -17.12 5.49
C THR A 371 36.66 -15.77 5.43
N THR A 372 37.33 -14.78 4.82
CA THR A 372 36.88 -13.39 4.76
C THR A 372 36.31 -13.04 3.38
N PHE A 373 35.14 -12.41 3.36
CA PHE A 373 34.56 -11.84 2.14
C PHE A 373 33.86 -10.51 2.45
N PRO A 374 33.83 -9.55 1.51
CA PRO A 374 33.12 -8.28 1.72
C PRO A 374 31.61 -8.52 1.66
N CYS A 375 30.86 -8.03 2.63
CA CYS A 375 29.41 -8.13 2.65
C CYS A 375 28.78 -7.35 1.48
N PRO A 376 28.03 -7.98 0.55
CA PRO A 376 27.30 -7.29 -0.53
C PRO A 376 26.31 -6.20 -0.09
N GLY A 377 25.93 -6.15 1.19
CA GLY A 377 25.02 -5.14 1.73
C GLY A 377 25.70 -3.89 2.30
N CYS A 378 26.93 -4.02 2.81
CA CYS A 378 27.59 -2.93 3.54
C CYS A 378 29.11 -2.83 3.30
N GLU A 379 29.65 -3.68 2.43
CA GLU A 379 31.07 -3.76 2.03
C GLU A 379 32.06 -4.05 3.16
N HIS A 380 31.58 -4.29 4.38
CA HIS A 380 32.41 -4.68 5.50
C HIS A 380 32.92 -6.12 5.35
N ASP A 381 34.20 -6.34 5.64
CA ASP A 381 34.80 -7.67 5.60
C ASP A 381 34.21 -8.56 6.70
N VAL A 382 33.66 -9.70 6.29
CA VAL A 382 33.05 -10.71 7.16
C VAL A 382 33.99 -11.89 7.30
N ASP A 383 34.54 -12.09 8.49
CA ASP A 383 35.30 -13.29 8.84
C ASP A 383 34.37 -14.39 9.39
N LEU A 384 34.37 -15.56 8.74
CA LEU A 384 33.58 -16.72 9.14
C LEU A 384 34.27 -17.62 10.18
N GLY A 385 35.56 -17.40 10.47
CA GLY A 385 36.35 -18.20 11.40
C GLY A 385 36.38 -19.71 11.08
N GLU A 386 36.83 -20.52 12.04
CA GLU A 386 37.05 -21.97 11.84
C GLU A 386 35.79 -22.78 11.52
N ARG A 387 34.61 -22.28 11.93
CA ARG A 387 33.32 -22.95 11.70
C ARG A 387 32.71 -22.64 10.33
N GLY A 388 33.28 -21.70 9.58
CA GLY A 388 32.80 -21.30 8.26
C GLY A 388 31.31 -20.92 8.26
N ILE A 389 30.62 -21.25 7.16
CA ILE A 389 29.18 -20.97 6.99
C ILE A 389 28.32 -21.62 8.09
N ASN A 390 28.74 -22.79 8.60
CA ASN A 390 28.00 -23.51 9.63
C ASN A 390 27.98 -22.77 10.98
N GLY A 391 28.84 -21.77 11.17
CA GLY A 391 28.85 -20.89 12.33
C GLY A 391 27.82 -19.75 12.26
N LEU A 392 27.19 -19.51 11.11
CA LEU A 392 26.21 -18.44 10.92
C LEU A 392 24.80 -18.86 11.36
N PHE A 393 24.08 -17.93 11.97
CA PHE A 393 22.71 -18.16 12.41
C PHE A 393 21.70 -17.96 11.28
N ARG A 394 20.68 -18.81 11.20
CA ARG A 394 19.53 -18.60 10.31
C ARG A 394 18.63 -17.48 10.81
N ASN A 395 18.20 -16.61 9.91
CA ASN A 395 17.23 -15.55 10.20
C ASN A 395 15.80 -16.06 9.96
N PHE A 396 15.29 -16.90 10.87
CA PHE A 396 13.94 -17.48 10.77
C PHE A 396 12.83 -16.43 10.70
N THR A 397 13.03 -15.27 11.34
CA THR A 397 12.09 -14.15 11.28
C THR A 397 11.97 -13.62 9.87
N LEU A 398 13.09 -13.31 9.22
CA LEU A 398 13.10 -12.84 7.83
C LEU A 398 12.57 -13.90 6.87
N GLU A 399 12.93 -15.16 7.07
CA GLU A 399 12.39 -16.29 6.31
C GLU A 399 10.86 -16.38 6.40
N THR A 400 10.31 -16.25 7.61
CA THR A 400 8.86 -16.25 7.86
C THR A 400 8.17 -15.05 7.21
N ILE A 401 8.78 -13.87 7.27
CA ILE A 401 8.25 -12.65 6.65
C ILE A 401 8.23 -12.79 5.12
N VAL A 402 9.31 -13.29 4.51
CA VAL A 402 9.37 -13.55 3.06
C VAL A 402 8.31 -14.56 2.63
N GLU A 403 8.11 -15.62 3.41
CA GLU A 403 7.10 -16.62 3.08
C GLU A 403 5.67 -16.07 3.16
N ARG A 404 5.37 -15.29 4.21
CA ARG A 404 4.09 -14.57 4.31
C ARG A 404 3.90 -13.56 3.19
N TYR A 405 4.95 -12.85 2.80
CA TYR A 405 4.90 -11.92 1.67
C TYR A 405 4.61 -12.66 0.35
N ARG A 406 5.25 -13.81 0.10
CA ARG A 406 4.94 -14.66 -1.07
C ARG A 406 3.49 -15.12 -1.07
N GLN A 407 2.97 -15.55 0.08
CA GLN A 407 1.58 -15.99 0.23
C GLN A 407 0.61 -14.84 0.00
N ALA A 408 0.87 -13.67 0.57
CA ALA A 408 0.05 -12.47 0.39
C ALA A 408 0.07 -11.97 -1.07
N ALA A 409 1.24 -11.99 -1.73
CA ALA A 409 1.37 -11.62 -3.14
C ALA A 409 0.60 -12.59 -4.07
N ARG A 410 0.63 -13.89 -3.77
CA ARG A 410 -0.18 -14.90 -4.47
C ARG A 410 -1.67 -14.67 -4.24
N ALA A 411 -2.09 -14.47 -2.99
CA ALA A 411 -3.50 -14.22 -2.67
C ALA A 411 -4.03 -12.92 -3.30
N ALA A 412 -3.20 -11.86 -3.37
CA ALA A 412 -3.58 -10.59 -4.00
C ALA A 412 -3.71 -10.67 -5.53
N THR A 413 -3.11 -11.67 -6.18
CA THR A 413 -3.16 -11.89 -7.63
C THR A 413 -4.05 -13.07 -8.04
N ALA A 414 -4.47 -13.88 -7.07
CA ALA A 414 -5.35 -15.01 -7.30
C ALA A 414 -6.72 -14.53 -7.80
N ILE A 415 -7.13 -15.06 -8.95
CA ILE A 415 -8.45 -14.78 -9.52
C ILE A 415 -9.41 -15.76 -8.87
N MET A 416 -10.43 -15.24 -8.18
CA MET A 416 -11.41 -16.07 -7.47
C MET A 416 -12.45 -16.63 -8.43
N CYS A 417 -13.10 -17.72 -8.04
CA CYS A 417 -14.19 -18.30 -8.82
C CYS A 417 -15.46 -17.49 -8.66
N ASP A 418 -16.08 -17.13 -9.79
CA ASP A 418 -17.28 -16.29 -9.83
C ASP A 418 -18.56 -17.00 -9.35
N LEU A 419 -18.52 -18.33 -9.22
CA LEU A 419 -19.72 -19.18 -9.05
C LEU A 419 -19.72 -20.02 -7.77
N CYS A 420 -18.64 -19.97 -6.99
CA CYS A 420 -18.62 -20.67 -5.71
C CYS A 420 -19.59 -20.01 -4.73
N LYS A 421 -20.35 -20.84 -3.99
CA LYS A 421 -20.98 -20.36 -2.75
C LYS A 421 -19.88 -20.00 -1.75
N PRO A 422 -20.07 -18.96 -0.92
CA PRO A 422 -19.06 -18.56 0.05
C PRO A 422 -18.64 -19.74 0.95
N PRO A 423 -17.32 -19.97 1.18
CA PRO A 423 -16.20 -19.15 0.72
C PRO A 423 -15.79 -19.43 -0.75
N PRO A 424 -15.52 -18.38 -1.54
CA PRO A 424 -15.07 -18.54 -2.93
C PRO A 424 -13.73 -19.26 -3.00
N GLN A 425 -13.58 -20.16 -3.97
CA GLN A 425 -12.35 -20.91 -4.21
C GLN A 425 -11.51 -20.25 -5.30
N GLU A 426 -10.20 -20.46 -5.30
CA GLU A 426 -9.31 -19.97 -6.36
C GLU A 426 -9.71 -20.57 -7.72
N SER A 427 -9.76 -19.70 -8.74
CA SER A 427 -10.02 -20.14 -10.11
C SER A 427 -8.83 -20.90 -10.67
N THR A 428 -9.14 -21.91 -11.46
CA THR A 428 -8.14 -22.71 -12.19
C THR A 428 -8.23 -22.52 -13.69
N LYS A 429 -9.37 -22.01 -14.17
CA LYS A 429 -9.66 -21.79 -15.59
C LYS A 429 -10.55 -20.56 -15.74
N SER A 430 -10.36 -19.82 -16.82
CA SER A 430 -11.26 -18.76 -17.25
C SER A 430 -11.76 -19.09 -18.65
N CYS A 431 -13.08 -19.06 -18.84
CA CYS A 431 -13.70 -19.31 -20.13
C CYS A 431 -13.87 -17.99 -20.87
N MET A 432 -13.32 -17.90 -22.08
CA MET A 432 -13.35 -16.69 -22.91
C MET A 432 -14.75 -16.40 -23.43
N ASP A 433 -15.50 -17.45 -23.79
CA ASP A 433 -16.87 -17.30 -24.30
C ASP A 433 -17.87 -16.95 -23.19
N CYS A 434 -17.70 -17.52 -21.98
CA CYS A 434 -18.53 -17.18 -20.82
C CYS A 434 -18.10 -15.88 -20.12
N SER A 435 -16.91 -15.36 -20.45
CA SER A 435 -16.28 -14.22 -19.76
C SER A 435 -16.26 -14.35 -18.23
N ALA A 436 -15.96 -15.56 -17.74
CA ALA A 436 -16.01 -15.90 -16.32
C ALA A 436 -14.88 -16.86 -15.91
N SER A 437 -14.53 -16.84 -14.63
CA SER A 437 -13.48 -17.63 -14.00
C SER A 437 -14.05 -18.68 -13.04
N TYR A 438 -13.49 -19.89 -13.12
CA TYR A 438 -14.03 -21.09 -12.49
C TYR A 438 -12.96 -21.82 -11.69
N CYS A 439 -13.30 -22.24 -10.47
CA CYS A 439 -12.58 -23.32 -9.79
C CYS A 439 -12.80 -24.64 -10.56
N ASN A 440 -11.99 -25.66 -10.27
CA ASN A 440 -12.08 -26.95 -10.97
C ASN A 440 -13.47 -27.60 -10.87
N GLU A 441 -14.15 -27.46 -9.74
CA GLU A 441 -15.48 -28.05 -9.51
C GLU A 441 -16.55 -27.30 -10.28
N CYS A 442 -16.60 -25.96 -10.14
CA CYS A 442 -17.55 -25.12 -10.86
C CYS A 442 -17.36 -25.24 -12.38
N PHE A 443 -16.12 -25.37 -12.87
CA PHE A 443 -15.88 -25.55 -14.30
C PHE A 443 -16.55 -26.82 -14.83
N LYS A 444 -16.45 -27.94 -14.11
CA LYS A 444 -17.07 -29.22 -14.51
C LYS A 444 -18.60 -29.16 -14.52
N ILE A 445 -19.19 -28.42 -13.57
CA ILE A 445 -20.65 -28.26 -13.47
C ILE A 445 -21.19 -27.40 -14.64
N TYR A 446 -20.49 -26.33 -14.98
CA TYR A 446 -20.94 -25.36 -15.99
C TYR A 446 -20.47 -25.69 -17.43
N HIS A 447 -19.43 -26.50 -17.57
CA HIS A 447 -18.92 -27.03 -18.84
C HIS A 447 -18.92 -28.58 -18.83
N PRO A 448 -20.09 -29.22 -18.66
CA PRO A 448 -20.19 -30.66 -18.61
C PRO A 448 -19.90 -31.27 -19.98
N TRP A 449 -19.13 -32.36 -19.98
CA TRP A 449 -18.70 -33.04 -21.20
C TRP A 449 -19.89 -33.45 -22.08
N GLY A 450 -19.76 -33.26 -23.40
CA GLY A 450 -20.81 -33.55 -24.37
C GLY A 450 -21.84 -32.42 -24.60
N THR A 451 -21.68 -31.27 -23.95
CA THR A 451 -22.53 -30.09 -24.20
C THR A 451 -21.86 -29.08 -25.13
N VAL A 452 -22.66 -28.17 -25.71
CA VAL A 452 -22.15 -27.03 -26.50
C VAL A 452 -21.17 -26.18 -25.68
N LYS A 453 -21.44 -26.01 -24.38
CA LYS A 453 -20.56 -25.28 -23.47
C LYS A 453 -19.20 -25.95 -23.26
N ALA A 454 -19.10 -27.28 -23.39
CA ALA A 454 -17.80 -27.96 -23.30
C ALA A 454 -16.85 -27.61 -24.46
N GLN A 455 -17.35 -26.99 -25.54
CA GLN A 455 -16.55 -26.54 -26.67
C GLN A 455 -16.03 -25.11 -26.53
N HIS A 456 -16.37 -24.40 -25.45
CA HIS A 456 -15.91 -23.04 -25.23
C HIS A 456 -14.38 -22.99 -25.06
N GLU A 457 -13.75 -21.94 -25.59
CA GLU A 457 -12.33 -21.64 -25.41
C GLU A 457 -12.09 -21.25 -23.94
N TYR A 458 -11.21 -21.96 -23.26
CA TYR A 458 -10.79 -21.62 -21.91
C TYR A 458 -9.26 -21.53 -21.83
N VAL A 459 -8.82 -20.66 -20.94
CA VAL A 459 -7.41 -20.37 -20.65
C VAL A 459 -7.17 -20.51 -19.13
N GLY A 460 -5.92 -20.36 -18.70
CA GLY A 460 -5.63 -20.16 -17.28
C GLY A 460 -6.37 -18.94 -16.72
N PRO A 461 -6.46 -18.80 -15.38
CA PRO A 461 -7.21 -17.71 -14.75
C PRO A 461 -6.81 -16.34 -15.31
N THR A 462 -7.78 -15.55 -15.78
CA THR A 462 -7.54 -14.21 -16.34
C THR A 462 -8.71 -13.27 -16.09
N THR A 463 -8.42 -11.98 -15.97
CA THR A 463 -9.41 -10.88 -15.96
C THR A 463 -9.59 -10.26 -17.35
N ASN A 464 -8.80 -10.69 -18.35
CA ASN A 464 -8.77 -10.11 -19.69
C ASN A 464 -9.67 -10.89 -20.67
N PHE A 465 -10.98 -10.72 -20.55
CA PHE A 465 -11.99 -11.34 -21.44
C PHE A 465 -12.20 -10.61 -22.77
N ARG A 466 -11.20 -9.87 -23.29
CA ARG A 466 -11.39 -9.07 -24.51
C ARG A 466 -11.54 -9.98 -25.74
N PRO A 467 -12.52 -9.75 -26.62
CA PRO A 467 -12.60 -10.47 -27.89
C PRO A 467 -11.35 -10.16 -28.73
N LYS A 468 -10.67 -11.20 -29.22
CA LYS A 468 -9.44 -11.09 -30.03
C LYS A 468 -9.66 -10.42 -31.40
N ILE A 469 -10.91 -10.10 -31.79
CA ILE A 469 -11.26 -9.62 -33.13
C ILE A 469 -12.30 -8.50 -33.02
N LEU A 470 -11.97 -7.31 -33.54
CA LEU A 470 -12.90 -6.19 -33.69
C LEU A 470 -13.54 -6.25 -35.08
N MET A 471 -14.87 -6.23 -35.14
CA MET A 471 -15.65 -6.22 -36.39
C MET A 471 -15.95 -4.78 -36.81
N CYS A 472 -16.07 -4.54 -38.12
CA CYS A 472 -16.33 -3.21 -38.65
C CYS A 472 -17.78 -2.79 -38.35
N PRO A 473 -18.02 -1.59 -37.79
CA PRO A 473 -19.37 -1.13 -37.48
C PRO A 473 -20.22 -0.81 -38.72
N GLU A 474 -19.60 -0.63 -39.89
CA GLU A 474 -20.30 -0.43 -41.17
C GLU A 474 -20.41 -1.73 -42.00
N HIS A 475 -19.60 -2.74 -41.68
CA HIS A 475 -19.54 -4.02 -42.41
C HIS A 475 -19.38 -5.15 -41.39
N GLU A 476 -20.50 -5.60 -40.83
CA GLU A 476 -20.56 -6.47 -39.66
C GLU A 476 -19.83 -7.82 -39.81
N THR A 477 -19.64 -8.29 -41.06
CA THR A 477 -18.93 -9.53 -41.38
C THR A 477 -17.43 -9.33 -41.60
N GLU A 478 -16.94 -8.09 -41.64
CA GLU A 478 -15.55 -7.77 -41.95
C GLU A 478 -14.74 -7.40 -40.72
N ARG A 479 -13.51 -7.93 -40.65
CA ARG A 479 -12.57 -7.62 -39.57
C ARG A 479 -11.92 -6.26 -39.78
N ILE A 480 -11.76 -5.51 -38.71
CA ILE A 480 -10.97 -4.28 -38.71
C ILE A 480 -9.48 -4.65 -38.75
N ASN A 481 -8.78 -4.25 -39.81
CA ASN A 481 -7.36 -4.51 -40.00
C ASN A 481 -6.55 -3.28 -40.45
N MET A 482 -7.21 -2.16 -40.71
CA MET A 482 -6.58 -0.91 -41.15
C MET A 482 -7.06 0.28 -40.31
N TYR A 483 -6.34 1.40 -40.41
CA TYR A 483 -6.65 2.66 -39.75
C TYR A 483 -6.69 3.79 -40.77
N CYS A 484 -7.77 4.56 -40.79
CA CYS A 484 -7.89 5.73 -41.64
C CYS A 484 -7.25 6.94 -40.95
N GLU A 485 -6.21 7.50 -41.55
CA GLU A 485 -5.48 8.63 -40.96
C GLU A 485 -6.29 9.94 -40.97
N LEU A 486 -7.11 10.14 -42.00
CA LEU A 486 -7.95 11.34 -42.14
C LEU A 486 -9.11 11.34 -41.14
N CYS A 487 -9.85 10.24 -41.05
CA CYS A 487 -11.01 10.12 -40.15
C CYS A 487 -10.65 9.69 -38.72
N ARG A 488 -9.37 9.39 -38.46
CA ARG A 488 -8.85 8.91 -37.18
C ARG A 488 -9.64 7.76 -36.57
N ARG A 489 -10.04 6.79 -37.40
CA ARG A 489 -10.82 5.62 -36.96
C ARG A 489 -10.35 4.32 -37.62
N PRO A 490 -10.47 3.17 -36.93
CA PRO A 490 -10.20 1.85 -37.52
C PRO A 490 -11.23 1.50 -38.60
N VAL A 491 -10.79 0.86 -39.68
CA VAL A 491 -11.61 0.50 -40.85
C VAL A 491 -11.27 -0.91 -41.37
N CYS A 492 -12.19 -1.53 -42.10
CA CYS A 492 -11.95 -2.81 -42.80
C CYS A 492 -11.59 -2.61 -44.28
N HIS A 493 -11.39 -3.71 -45.01
CA HIS A 493 -11.06 -3.67 -46.43
C HIS A 493 -12.18 -3.11 -47.31
N LEU A 494 -13.45 -3.41 -46.99
CA LEU A 494 -14.61 -2.92 -47.75
C LEU A 494 -14.80 -1.40 -47.60
N CYS A 495 -14.53 -0.83 -46.42
CA CYS A 495 -14.50 0.62 -46.23
C CYS A 495 -13.54 1.32 -47.22
N LYS A 496 -12.44 0.66 -47.62
CA LYS A 496 -11.43 1.21 -48.54
C LYS A 496 -11.69 0.89 -50.01
N LEU A 497 -12.24 -0.28 -50.34
CA LEU A 497 -12.46 -0.67 -51.75
C LEU A 497 -13.67 0.02 -52.39
N GLY A 498 -14.69 0.36 -51.61
CA GLY A 498 -15.91 0.98 -52.16
C GLY A 498 -16.77 1.75 -51.15
N GLY A 499 -16.40 1.77 -49.87
CA GLY A 499 -17.11 2.52 -48.83
C GLY A 499 -16.65 3.97 -48.67
N ASN A 500 -17.08 4.59 -47.57
CA ASN A 500 -16.82 6.01 -47.21
C ASN A 500 -15.34 6.41 -47.06
N HIS A 501 -14.40 5.46 -47.20
CA HIS A 501 -12.95 5.69 -47.09
C HIS A 501 -12.18 5.36 -48.38
N SER A 502 -12.86 5.23 -49.51
CA SER A 502 -12.26 4.92 -50.81
C SER A 502 -11.10 5.86 -51.18
N ASN A 503 -11.27 7.16 -50.94
CA ASN A 503 -10.27 8.19 -51.22
C ASN A 503 -9.38 8.56 -50.03
N HIS A 504 -9.55 7.92 -48.87
CA HIS A 504 -8.76 8.23 -47.69
C HIS A 504 -7.47 7.42 -47.60
N ARG A 505 -6.40 8.03 -47.08
CA ARG A 505 -5.16 7.31 -46.77
C ARG A 505 -5.41 6.38 -45.57
N VAL A 506 -5.10 5.10 -45.76
CA VAL A 506 -5.23 4.06 -44.75
C VAL A 506 -3.89 3.38 -44.52
N THR A 507 -3.59 3.04 -43.27
CA THR A 507 -2.39 2.28 -42.88
C THR A 507 -2.77 1.04 -42.11
N THR A 508 -1.83 0.11 -41.92
CA THR A 508 -2.07 -1.08 -41.09
C THR A 508 -2.25 -0.67 -39.64
N MET A 509 -3.10 -1.41 -38.92
CA MET A 509 -3.33 -1.16 -37.48
C MET A 509 -2.03 -1.17 -36.66
N SER A 510 -1.07 -2.03 -36.99
CA SER A 510 0.23 -2.08 -36.31
C SER A 510 1.08 -0.83 -36.51
N SER A 511 1.02 -0.21 -37.70
CA SER A 511 1.73 1.04 -37.98
C SER A 511 1.07 2.21 -37.25
N ALA A 512 -0.25 2.33 -37.36
CA ALA A 512 -1.03 3.37 -36.67
C ALA A 512 -0.87 3.29 -35.14
N TYR A 513 -0.86 2.08 -34.55
CA TYR A 513 -0.62 1.88 -33.12
C TYR A 513 0.76 2.40 -32.69
N LYS A 514 1.83 2.10 -33.45
CA LYS A 514 3.17 2.62 -33.14
C LYS A 514 3.19 4.15 -33.15
N THR A 515 2.59 4.77 -34.15
CA THR A 515 2.56 6.24 -34.28
C THR A 515 1.70 6.91 -33.21
N LEU A 516 0.51 6.39 -32.92
CA LEU A 516 -0.40 6.94 -31.89
C LEU A 516 0.16 6.73 -30.47
N LYS A 517 0.84 5.61 -30.22
CA LYS A 517 1.50 5.35 -28.94
C LYS A 517 2.63 6.35 -28.67
N VAL A 518 3.41 6.70 -29.68
CA VAL A 518 4.44 7.74 -29.57
C VAL A 518 3.81 9.11 -29.29
N GLY A 519 2.71 9.46 -29.98
CA GLY A 519 1.98 10.71 -29.73
C GLY A 519 1.41 10.82 -28.31
N LEU A 520 0.83 9.74 -27.78
CA LEU A 520 0.34 9.66 -26.40
C LEU A 520 1.47 9.72 -25.36
N TYR A 521 2.64 9.16 -25.67
CA TYR A 521 3.81 9.23 -24.80
C TYR A 521 4.32 10.66 -24.70
N VAL A 522 4.43 11.36 -25.84
CA VAL A 522 4.81 12.78 -25.89
C VAL A 522 3.79 13.65 -25.14
N TRP A 523 2.48 13.42 -25.35
CA TRP A 523 1.44 14.18 -24.64
C TRP A 523 1.52 14.00 -23.11
N ARG A 524 1.71 12.76 -22.62
CA ARG A 524 1.88 12.48 -21.18
C ARG A 524 3.15 13.05 -20.55
N THR A 525 4.19 13.30 -21.35
CA THR A 525 5.45 13.88 -20.85
C THR A 525 5.50 15.40 -20.98
N THR A 526 4.58 15.99 -21.74
CA THR A 526 4.59 17.42 -22.07
C THR A 526 3.42 18.20 -21.45
N PHE A 527 2.34 17.52 -21.03
CA PHE A 527 1.17 18.13 -20.40
C PHE A 527 0.83 17.48 -19.06
#